data_AF-A0A9D6YHE1-F1
#
_entry.id   AF-A0A9D6YHE1-F1
#
_cell.length_a   1.000
_cell.length_b   1.000
_cell.length_c   1.000
_cell.angle_alpha   90.00
_cell.angle_beta   90.00
_cell.angle_gamma   90.00
#
_symmetry.space_group_name_H-M   'P 1'
#
loop_
_entity.id
_entity.type
_entity.pdbx_description
1 polymer ?
#
loop_
_entity_poly.entity_id
_entity_poly.type
_entity_poly.pdbx_seq_one_letter_code
_entity_poly.pdbx_strand_id
1 'polypeptide(L)' 'MDEIAAVAPGSGAIYFADEPAGREAKVAGTGLGVWEVIRDLRAVKGEERRLKQVLPQLSAAQVRAAQIYYRPGLVRPV' A
#
# COMPACT_ATOMS: atom_id res chain seq x y z
N MET A 1 -14.63 16.57 -6.10
CA MET A 1 -14.35 16.91 -4.69
C MET A 1 -14.41 15.59 -3.96
N ASP A 2 -13.40 14.76 -4.18
CA ASP A 2 -13.35 13.39 -3.68
C ASP A 2 -13.19 13.42 -2.17
N GLU A 3 -14.13 12.75 -1.52
CA GLU A 3 -14.16 12.56 -0.08
C GLU A 3 -12.95 11.72 0.35
N ILE A 4 -11.81 12.38 0.57
CA ILE A 4 -10.76 11.84 1.43
C ILE A 4 -11.25 11.93 2.86
N ALA A 5 -12.27 11.13 3.20
CA ALA A 5 -12.65 10.86 4.58
C ALA A 5 -11.34 10.59 5.33
N ALA A 6 -11.08 11.40 6.34
CA ALA A 6 -9.84 11.41 7.10
C ALA A 6 -9.52 9.98 7.57
N VAL A 7 -8.69 9.29 6.79
CA VAL A 7 -8.24 7.96 7.14
C VAL A 7 -7.41 8.13 8.40
N ALA A 8 -7.89 7.56 9.50
CA ALA A 8 -7.15 7.55 10.74
C ALA A 8 -5.73 7.01 10.47
N PRO A 9 -4.67 7.71 10.91
CA PRO A 9 -3.30 7.28 10.65
C PRO A 9 -3.12 5.83 11.13
N GLY A 10 -2.69 4.96 10.22
CA GLY A 10 -2.48 3.53 10.49
C GLY A 10 -3.70 2.62 10.32
N SER A 11 -4.84 3.09 9.82
CA SER A 11 -6.07 2.27 9.60
C SER A 11 -5.94 1.16 8.54
N GLY A 12 -4.91 1.18 7.70
CA GLY A 12 -4.75 0.20 6.61
C GLY A 12 -5.71 0.40 5.44
N ALA A 13 -6.25 1.60 5.25
CA ALA A 13 -7.11 1.88 4.11
C ALA A 13 -6.35 1.92 2.78
N ILE A 14 -6.97 1.40 1.73
CA ILE A 14 -6.51 1.50 0.33
C ILE A 14 -7.48 2.42 -0.42
N TYR A 15 -6.93 3.36 -1.19
CA TYR A 15 -7.71 4.25 -2.06
C TYR A 15 -7.12 4.23 -3.47
N PHE A 16 -7.84 4.79 -4.45
CA PHE A 16 -7.35 4.91 -5.82
C PHE A 16 -7.07 6.38 -6.16
N ALA A 17 -5.94 6.65 -6.81
CA ALA A 17 -5.58 7.97 -7.30
C ALA A 17 -5.26 7.92 -8.80
N ASP A 18 -5.54 9.00 -9.51
CA ASP A 18 -5.08 9.17 -10.89
C ASP A 18 -3.64 9.66 -10.87
N GLU A 19 -2.75 8.89 -11.48
CA GLU A 19 -1.34 9.19 -11.65
C GLU A 19 -1.02 9.33 -13.15
N PRO A 20 0.12 9.93 -13.55
CA PRO A 20 0.49 10.07 -14.97
C PRO A 20 0.49 8.75 -15.75
N ALA A 21 0.77 7.63 -15.07
CA ALA A 21 0.78 6.29 -15.66
C ALA A 21 -0.60 5.58 -15.64
N GLY A 22 -1.63 6.20 -15.08
CA GLY A 22 -2.97 5.65 -14.94
C GLY A 22 -3.47 5.62 -13.50
N ARG A 23 -4.63 4.99 -13.29
CA ARG A 23 -5.27 4.90 -11.98
C ARG A 23 -4.59 3.84 -11.12
N GLU A 24 -4.13 4.23 -9.94
CA GLU A 24 -3.29 3.40 -9.07
C GLU A 24 -3.91 3.22 -7.67
N ALA A 25 -3.83 2.01 -7.13
CA ALA A 25 -4.16 1.73 -5.74
C ALA A 25 -3.03 2.18 -4.80
N LYS A 26 -3.36 3.01 -3.81
CA LYS A 26 -2.42 3.61 -2.86
C LYS A 26 -2.77 3.30 -1.41
N VAL A 27 -1.75 3.24 -0.58
CA VAL A 27 -1.87 3.07 0.87
C VAL A 27 -2.12 4.43 1.50
N ALA A 28 -3.31 4.61 2.07
CA ALA A 28 -3.74 5.89 2.62
C ALA A 28 -2.80 6.40 3.73
N GLY A 29 -2.50 7.71 3.67
CA GLY A 29 -1.61 8.39 4.60
C GLY A 29 -0.10 8.19 4.35
N THR A 30 0.29 7.54 3.25
CA THR A 30 1.71 7.26 2.96
C THR A 30 2.20 7.83 1.62
N GLY A 31 1.29 8.10 0.69
CA GLY A 31 1.61 8.46 -0.69
C GLY A 31 2.10 7.28 -1.56
N LEU A 32 2.39 6.12 -0.94
CA LEU A 32 2.92 4.94 -1.63
C LEU A 32 1.85 4.19 -2.40
N GLY A 33 2.22 3.74 -3.58
CA GLY A 33 1.52 2.69 -4.32
C GLY A 33 1.51 1.37 -3.57
N VAL A 34 0.43 0.61 -3.69
CA VAL A 34 0.39 -0.77 -3.16
C VAL A 34 1.49 -1.61 -3.80
N TRP A 35 1.77 -1.41 -5.08
CA TRP A 35 2.84 -2.13 -5.79
C TRP A 35 4.23 -1.82 -5.21
N GLU A 36 4.49 -0.59 -4.74
CA GLU A 36 5.76 -0.20 -4.14
C GLU A 36 5.99 -0.96 -2.83
N VAL A 37 4.95 -1.01 -1.98
CA VAL A 37 4.99 -1.77 -0.73
C VAL A 37 5.27 -3.24 -1.00
N ILE A 38 4.62 -3.83 -2.01
CA ILE A 38 4.81 -5.24 -2.36
C ILE A 38 6.19 -5.50 -2.99
N ARG A 39 6.69 -4.59 -3.84
CA ARG A 39 8.04 -4.66 -4.41
C ARG A 39 9.08 -4.71 -3.29
N ASP A 40 8.99 -3.81 -2.33
CA ASP A 40 9.97 -3.69 -1.25
C ASP A 40 9.82 -4.83 -0.23
N LEU A 41 8.59 -5.27 0.05
CA LEU A 41 8.33 -6.48 0.85
C LEU A 41 8.98 -7.72 0.23
N ARG A 42 8.88 -7.88 -1.10
CA ARG A 42 9.55 -8.97 -1.83
C ARG A 42 11.07 -8.83 -1.80
N ALA A 43 11.61 -7.62 -1.93
CA ALA A 43 13.04 -7.36 -1.86
C ALA A 43 13.65 -7.78 -0.51
N VAL A 44 12.91 -7.60 0.58
CA VAL A 44 13.30 -8.09 1.92
C VAL A 44 12.82 -9.51 2.23
N LYS A 45 12.44 -10.29 1.21
CA LYS A 45 12.00 -11.70 1.33
C LYS A 45 10.83 -11.92 2.30
N GLY A 46 9.92 -10.94 2.38
CA GLY A 46 8.75 -11.01 3.26
C GLY A 46 9.03 -10.70 4.74
N GLU A 47 10.26 -10.33 5.11
CA GLU A 47 10.60 -9.98 6.49
C GLU A 47 10.06 -8.58 6.85
N GLU A 48 8.84 -8.49 7.41
CA GLU A 48 8.20 -7.21 7.77
C GLU A 48 9.06 -6.32 8.68
N ARG A 49 9.87 -6.93 9.57
CA ARG A 49 10.81 -6.19 10.43
C ARG A 49 11.87 -5.45 9.61
N ARG A 50 12.35 -6.05 8.52
CA ARG A 50 13.27 -5.40 7.58
C ARG A 50 12.54 -4.38 6.72
N LEU A 51 11.30 -4.67 6.32
CA LEU A 51 10.48 -3.70 5.59
C LEU A 51 10.32 -2.41 6.39
N LYS A 52 10.09 -2.50 7.71
CA LYS A 52 9.99 -1.34 8.60
C LYS A 52 11.30 -0.53 8.72
N GLN A 53 12.45 -1.11 8.38
CA GLN A 53 13.71 -0.37 8.30
C GLN A 53 13.81 0.45 7.01
N VAL A 54 13.19 -0.01 5.92
CA VAL A 54 13.18 0.64 4.60
C VAL A 54 12.04 1.66 4.49
N LEU A 55 10.86 1.30 4.99
CA LEU A 55 9.62 2.07 4.96
C LEU A 55 9.10 2.29 6.40
N PRO A 56 9.82 3.08 7.23
CA PRO A 56 9.48 3.27 8.64
C PRO A 56 8.13 3.96 8.87
N GLN A 57 7.60 4.67 7.86
CA GLN A 57 6.28 5.29 7.89
C GLN A 57 5.13 4.29 7.80
N LEU A 58 5.39 3.03 7.41
CA LEU A 58 4.33 2.02 7.31
C LEU A 58 4.00 1.40 8.67
N SER A 59 2.71 1.41 9.01
CA SER A 59 2.16 0.62 10.09
C SER A 59 1.99 -0.85 9.68
N ALA A 60 1.93 -1.77 10.64
CA ALA A 60 1.65 -3.18 10.37
C ALA A 60 0.30 -3.38 9.67
N ALA A 61 -0.71 -2.58 10.02
CA ALA A 61 -2.02 -2.64 9.37
C ALA A 61 -1.96 -2.21 7.90
N GLN A 62 -1.16 -1.19 7.56
CA GLN A 62 -0.94 -0.76 6.18
C GLN A 62 -0.19 -1.83 5.36
N VAL A 63 0.83 -2.46 5.94
CA VAL A 63 1.53 -3.59 5.29
C VAL A 63 0.55 -4.74 5.02
N ARG A 64 -0.27 -5.10 6.03
CA ARG A 64 -1.28 -6.17 5.89
C ARG A 64 -2.33 -5.84 4.84
N ALA A 65 -2.80 -4.59 4.78
CA ALA A 65 -3.75 -4.16 3.77
C ALA A 65 -3.19 -4.28 2.35
N ALA A 66 -1.94 -3.86 2.13
CA ALA A 66 -1.25 -4.01 0.85
C ALA A 66 -1.15 -5.50 0.44
N GLN A 67 -0.78 -6.40 1.37
CA GLN A 67 -0.73 -7.85 1.11
C GLN A 67 -2.10 -8.44 0.76
N ILE A 68 -3.17 -8.03 1.45
CA ILE A 68 -4.53 -8.49 1.18
C ILE A 68 -4.99 -8.01 -0.20
N TYR A 69 -4.80 -6.73 -0.52
CA TYR A 69 -5.14 -6.17 -1.82
C TYR A 69 -4.41 -6.90 -2.95
N TYR A 70 -3.12 -7.12 -2.78
CA TYR A 70 -2.26 -7.74 -3.79
C TYR A 70 -2.48 -9.26 -3.94
N ARG A 71 -3.32 -9.89 -3.10
CA ARG A 71 -3.47 -11.35 -3.09
C ARG A 71 -3.72 -11.89 -4.51
N PRO A 72 -2.94 -12.90 -4.96
CA PRO A 72 -3.10 -13.47 -6.29
C PRO A 72 -4.54 -13.94 -6.51
N GLY A 73 -5.19 -13.37 -7.53
CA GLY A 73 -6.58 -13.69 -7.90
C GLY A 73 -7.62 -12.62 -7.54
N LEU A 74 -7.29 -11.58 -6.76
CA LEU A 74 -8.25 -10.53 -6.37
C LEU A 74 -8.25 -9.31 -7.31
N VAL A 75 -7.13 -9.00 -7.97
CA VAL A 75 -7.05 -7.92 -8.96
C VAL A 75 -5.99 -8.29 -10.00
N ARG A 76 -6.34 -8.29 -11.29
CA ARG A 76 -5.34 -8.26 -12.37
C ARG A 76 -4.97 -6.80 -12.60
N PRO A 77 -3.71 -6.38 -12.43
CA PRO A 77 -3.32 -5.06 -12.93
C PRO A 77 -3.46 -5.07 -14.46
N VAL A 78 -4.04 -3.98 -14.98
CA VAL A 78 -3.97 -3.64 -16.41
C VAL A 78 -2.56 -3.26 -16.81
#